data_AF-A0A0M1JYJ4-F1
#
_entry.id   AF-A0A0M1JYJ4-F1
#
_cell.length_a   1.000
_cell.length_b   1.000
_cell.length_c   1.000
_cell.angle_alpha   90.00
_cell.angle_beta   90.00
_cell.angle_gamma   90.00
#
_symmetry.space_group_name_H-M   'P 1'
#
loop_
_entity.id
_entity.type
_entity.pdbx_description
1 polymer ?
#
loop_
_entity_poly.entity_id
_entity_poly.type
_entity_poly.pdbx_seq_one_letter_code
_entity_poly.pdbx_strand_id
1 'polypeptide(L)' 'MGSVVHLFLPVYLEAQLKAIAKQTNKTEQELIIEAITKHLQELNQSQNCYDLALQLGVIGRAENLPADLSTNPNYLE' A
#
# COMPACT_ATOMS: atom_id res chain seq x y z
N MET A 1 -24.53 -7.67 6.25
CA MET A 1 -25.32 -7.68 5.00
C MET A 1 -24.34 -7.50 3.85
N GLY A 2 -24.21 -8.47 2.95
CA GLY A 2 -23.36 -8.32 1.76
C GLY A 2 -24.11 -7.59 0.66
N SER A 3 -23.43 -6.70 -0.06
CA SER A 3 -23.96 -6.06 -1.27
C SER A 3 -23.56 -6.89 -2.50
N VAL A 4 -24.47 -7.06 -3.46
CA VAL A 4 -24.20 -7.77 -4.71
C VAL A 4 -23.82 -6.76 -5.78
N VAL A 5 -22.66 -6.96 -6.42
CA VAL A 5 -22.17 -6.11 -7.50
C VAL A 5 -22.13 -6.93 -8.80
N HIS A 6 -22.76 -6.43 -9.85
CA HIS A 6 -22.70 -7.01 -11.19
C HIS A 6 -21.61 -6.31 -11.99
N LEU A 7 -20.63 -7.07 -12.48
CA LEU A 7 -19.50 -6.58 -13.26
C LEU A 7 -19.54 -7.17 -14.67
N PHE A 8 -19.34 -6.34 -15.68
CA PHE A 8 -19.16 -6.80 -17.05
C PHE A 8 -17.67 -6.94 -17.34
N LEU A 9 -17.26 -8.16 -17.66
CA LEU A 9 -15.88 -8.51 -17.99
C LEU A 9 -15.73 -8.62 -19.52
N PRO A 10 -14.76 -7.94 -20.14
CA PRO A 10 -14.45 -8.15 -21.54
C PRO A 10 -14.03 -9.61 -21.79
N VAL A 11 -14.37 -10.15 -22.96
CA VAL A 11 -14.11 -11.56 -23.33
C VAL A 11 -12.64 -11.96 -23.16
N TYR A 12 -11.71 -11.07 -23.49
CA TYR A 12 -10.28 -11.35 -23.34
C TYR A 12 -9.85 -11.50 -21.88
N LEU A 13 -10.53 -10.81 -20.96
CA LEU A 13 -10.22 -10.82 -19.53
C LEU A 13 -10.82 -12.04 -18.86
N GLU A 14 -12.02 -12.45 -19.27
CA GLU A 14 -12.65 -13.70 -18.84
C GLU A 14 -11.79 -14.92 -19.19
N ALA A 15 -11.24 -14.97 -20.41
CA ALA A 15 -10.37 -16.05 -20.85
C ALA A 15 -9.09 -16.14 -19.99
N GLN A 16 -8.48 -15.00 -19.67
CA GLN A 16 -7.30 -14.93 -18.80
C GLN A 16 -7.64 -15.33 -17.36
N LEU A 17 -8.78 -14.86 -16.84
CA LEU A 17 -9.22 -15.16 -15.48
C LEU A 17 -9.45 -16.67 -15.30
N LYS A 18 -10.08 -17.32 -16.28
CA LYS A 18 -10.25 -18.78 -16.32
C LYS A 18 -8.94 -19.55 -16.36
N ALA A 19 -7.97 -19.06 -17.13
CA ALA A 19 -6.65 -19.69 -17.21
C ALA A 19 -5.92 -19.63 -15.85
N ILE A 20 -5.97 -18.47 -15.19
CA ILE A 20 -5.34 -18.26 -13.89
C ILE A 20 -6.05 -19.06 -12.80
N ALA A 21 -7.39 -19.06 -12.78
CA ALA A 21 -8.20 -19.84 -11.84
C ALA A 21 -7.82 -21.33 -11.82
N LYS A 22 -7.61 -21.92 -13.00
CA LYS A 22 -7.15 -23.31 -13.15
C LYS A 22 -5.73 -23.53 -12.60
N GLN A 23 -4.84 -22.56 -12.76
CA GLN A 23 -3.46 -22.66 -12.28
C GLN A 23 -3.37 -22.48 -10.76
N THR A 24 -4.18 -21.59 -10.20
CA THR A 24 -4.11 -21.23 -8.78
C THR A 24 -5.05 -22.05 -7.90
N ASN A 25 -5.87 -22.95 -8.46
CA ASN A 25 -6.92 -23.69 -7.74
C ASN A 25 -7.86 -22.74 -6.96
N LYS A 26 -8.13 -21.56 -7.53
CA LYS A 26 -9.03 -20.55 -6.97
C LYS A 26 -10.22 -20.38 -7.89
N THR A 27 -11.35 -20.00 -7.34
CA THR A 27 -12.52 -19.61 -8.13
C THR A 27 -12.30 -18.24 -8.77
N GLU A 28 -13.00 -18.00 -9.88
CA GLU A 28 -13.00 -16.72 -10.59
C GLU A 28 -13.38 -15.56 -9.64
N GLN A 29 -14.38 -15.79 -8.78
CA GLN A 29 -14.84 -14.80 -7.82
C GLN A 29 -13.77 -14.45 -6.77
N GLU A 30 -13.05 -15.45 -6.24
CA GLU A 30 -11.96 -15.20 -5.29
C GLU A 30 -10.85 -14.37 -5.90
N LEU A 31 -10.47 -14.65 -7.16
CA LEU A 31 -9.47 -13.86 -7.87
C LEU A 31 -9.92 -12.42 -8.12
N ILE A 32 -11.19 -12.20 -8.48
CA ILE A 32 -11.75 -10.86 -8.66
C ILE A 32 -11.74 -10.08 -7.35
N ILE A 33 -12.18 -10.71 -6.25
CA ILE A 33 -12.19 -10.08 -4.93
C ILE A 33 -10.77 -9.74 -4.49
N GLU A 34 -9.82 -10.66 -4.65
CA GLU A 34 -8.42 -10.46 -4.31
C GLU A 34 -7.81 -9.29 -5.09
N ALA A 35 -8.02 -9.25 -6.42
CA ALA A 35 -7.51 -8.19 -7.27
C ALA A 35 -8.08 -6.81 -6.88
N ILE A 36 -9.40 -6.72 -6.65
CA ILE A 36 -10.06 -5.49 -6.21
C ILE A 36 -9.54 -5.07 -4.85
N THR A 37 -9.43 -6.01 -3.90
CA THR A 37 -8.98 -5.73 -2.53
C THR A 37 -7.55 -5.19 -2.54
N LYS A 38 -6.65 -5.82 -3.30
CA LYS A 38 -5.26 -5.39 -3.43
C LYS A 38 -5.18 -3.99 -4.03
N HIS A 39 -5.92 -3.72 -5.11
CA HIS A 39 -5.93 -2.40 -5.73
C HIS A 39 -6.45 -1.31 -4.79
N LEU A 40 -7.53 -1.59 -4.05
CA LEU A 40 -8.06 -0.65 -3.05
C LEU A 40 -7.07 -0.42 -1.90
N GLN A 41 -6.32 -1.44 -1.48
CA GLN A 41 -5.27 -1.27 -0.46
C GLN A 41 -4.11 -0.41 -0.97
N GLU A 42 -3.67 -0.60 -2.21
CA GLU A 42 -2.64 0.21 -2.86
C GLU A 42 -3.08 1.69 -2.98
N LEU A 43 -4.35 1.95 -3.32
CA LEU A 43 -4.90 3.31 -3.35
C LEU A 43 -5.00 3.95 -1.96
N ASN A 44 -5.24 3.15 -0.92
CA ASN A 44 -5.34 3.62 0.46
C ASN A 44 -3.98 3.74 1.17
N GLN A 45 -2.88 3.33 0.53
CA GLN A 45 -1.54 3.71 0.95
C GLN A 45 -1.30 5.17 0.56
N SER A 46 -2.02 6.07 1.22
CA SER A 46 -1.65 7.48 1.29
C SER A 46 -0.21 7.53 1.79
N GLN A 47 0.71 8.06 0.98
CA GLN A 47 2.07 8.31 1.42
C GLN A 47 2.00 9.12 2.72
N ASN A 48 2.49 8.54 3.81
CA ASN A 48 2.48 9.25 5.07
C ASN A 48 3.48 10.43 4.91
N CYS A 49 3.17 11.59 5.50
CA CYS A 49 4.02 12.79 5.35
C CYS A 49 5.46 12.57 5.82
N TYR A 50 5.66 11.66 6.78
CA TYR A 50 6.97 11.25 7.28
C TYR A 50 7.78 10.46 6.23
N ASP A 51 7.16 9.49 5.55
CA ASP A 51 7.80 8.73 4.46
C ASP A 51 8.15 9.65 3.28
N LEU A 52 7.24 10.58 2.95
CA LEU A 52 7.48 11.60 1.92
C LEU A 52 8.63 12.55 2.33
N ALA A 53 8.66 13.01 3.58
CA ALA A 53 9.71 13.89 4.07
C ALA A 53 11.08 13.20 4.14
N LEU A 54 11.11 11.90 4.44
CA LEU A 54 12.31 11.05 4.36
C LEU A 54 12.78 10.92 2.90
N GLN A 55 11.87 10.59 1.97
CA GLN A 55 12.19 10.45 0.55
C GLN A 55 12.70 11.76 -0.07
N LEU A 56 12.13 12.89 0.32
CA LEU A 56 12.54 14.22 -0.15
C LEU A 56 13.81 14.73 0.56
N GLY A 57 14.33 14.00 1.56
CA GLY A 57 15.49 14.43 2.35
C GLY A 57 15.23 15.69 3.19
N VAL A 58 13.96 16.05 3.40
CA VAL A 58 13.54 17.19 4.24
C VAL A 58 13.74 16.86 5.71
N ILE A 59 13.49 15.61 6.09
CA ILE A 59 13.86 15.07 7.40
C ILE A 59 14.90 13.97 7.21
N GLY A 60 15.91 14.00 8.06
CA GLY A 60 17.03 13.07 8.04
C GLY A 60 17.89 13.30 9.26
N ARG A 61 18.75 12.34 9.57
CA ARG A 61 19.73 12.47 10.63
C ARG A 61 21.03 13.01 10.03
N ALA A 62 21.45 14.19 10.45
CA ALA A 62 22.78 14.68 10.11
C ALA A 62 23.82 13.90 10.89
N GLU A 63 24.67 13.15 10.17
CA GLU A 63 25.82 12.49 10.77
C GLU A 63 26.89 13.54 11.12
N ASN A 64 27.42 13.48 12.34
CA ASN A 64 28.44 14.40 12.89
C ASN A 64 27.98 15.81 13.28
N LEU A 65 26.68 16.06 13.49
CA LEU A 65 26.27 17.24 14.27
C LEU A 65 26.50 17.00 15.78
N PRO A 66 26.85 18.05 16.55
CA PRO A 66 26.92 17.94 18.00
C PRO A 66 25.57 17.46 18.57
N ALA A 67 25.62 16.72 19.68
CA ALA A 67 24.41 16.22 20.34
C ALA A 67 23.41 17.36 20.54
N ASP A 68 22.17 17.14 20.11
CA ASP A 68 21.13 18.16 20.10
C ASP A 68 20.96 18.75 21.51
N LEU A 69 21.14 20.08 21.61
CA LEU A 69 20.99 20.83 22.85
C LEU A 69 19.59 20.70 23.44
N SER A 70 18.57 20.38 22.63
CA SER A 70 17.19 20.13 23.07
C SER A 70 17.02 18.85 23.91
N THR A 71 18.00 17.95 23.84
CA THR A 71 18.06 16.68 24.59
C THR A 71 19.17 16.65 25.63
N ASN A 72 19.88 17.76 25.85
CA ASN A 72 20.95 17.82 26.83
C ASN A 72 20.36 18.11 28.24
N PRO A 73 20.32 17.13 29.16
CA PRO A 73 19.77 17.34 30.50
C PRO A 73 20.56 18.39 31.32
N ASN A 74 21.76 18.77 30.89
CA ASN A 74 22.54 19.84 31.53
C ASN A 74 22.18 21.26 31.03
N TYR A 75 21.29 21.39 30.03
CA TYR A 75 20.85 22.68 29.44
C TYR A 75 19.34 22.91 29.50
N LEU A 76 18.59 21.93 30.02
CA LEU A 76 17.18 22.09 30.39
C LEU A 76 17.14 22.65 31.82
N GLU A 77 17.13 23.97 31.96
CA GLU A 77 16.76 24.62 33.24
C GLU A 77 15.27 24.41 33.57
#